data_AF-A0A954QG79-F1
#
_entry.id   AF-A0A954QG79-F1
#
_cell.length_a   1.000
_cell.length_b   1.000
_cell.length_c   1.000
_cell.angle_alpha   90.00
_cell.angle_beta   90.00
_cell.angle_gamma   90.00
#
_symmetry.space_group_name_H-M   'P 1'
#
loop_
_entity.id
_entity.type
_entity.pdbx_description
1 polymer ?
#
loop_
_entity_poly.entity_id
_entity_poly.type
_entity_poly.pdbx_seq_one_letter_code
_entity_poly.pdbx_strand_id
1 'polypeptide(L)'
;MLSIRAGILAIVAILTLVPSSIQAEEHPSERWEDEIEQLESLDSELAPPPGCILFTGSSSIRMWDLRQHMPKLQAVNRGFGGSQM
;
A
#
# COMPACT_ATOMS: atom_id res chain seq x y z
N MET A 1 -42.48 6.30 -36.99
CA MET A 1 -41.33 7.12 -36.52
C MET A 1 -41.43 7.55 -35.06
N LEU A 2 -42.62 7.68 -34.46
CA LEU A 2 -42.79 8.11 -33.07
C LEU A 2 -42.50 6.99 -32.03
N SER A 3 -42.81 5.73 -32.33
CA SER A 3 -42.65 4.59 -31.40
C SER A 3 -41.19 4.11 -31.21
N ILE A 4 -40.30 4.38 -32.19
CA ILE A 4 -38.88 3.99 -32.13
C ILE A 4 -38.09 4.95 -31.21
N ARG A 5 -38.48 6.24 -31.19
CA ARG A 5 -37.86 7.26 -30.32
C ARG A 5 -38.16 7.02 -28.84
N ALA A 6 -39.37 6.55 -28.51
CA ALA A 6 -39.76 6.19 -27.15
C ALA A 6 -39.00 4.95 -26.62
N GLY A 7 -38.77 3.94 -27.47
CA GLY A 7 -37.98 2.76 -27.11
C GLY A 7 -36.50 3.07 -26.86
N ILE A 8 -35.91 3.97 -27.67
CA ILE A 8 -34.52 4.44 -27.49
C ILE A 8 -34.38 5.26 -26.20
N LEU A 9 -35.35 6.15 -25.90
CA LEU A 9 -35.37 6.92 -24.64
C LEU A 9 -35.50 6.02 -23.41
N ALA A 10 -36.29 4.95 -23.48
CA ALA A 10 -36.44 3.99 -22.37
C ALA A 10 -35.16 3.16 -22.11
N ILE A 11 -34.41 2.79 -23.17
CA ILE A 11 -33.15 2.05 -23.03
C ILE A 11 -32.04 2.94 -22.46
N VAL A 12 -31.98 4.22 -22.86
CA VAL A 12 -31.02 5.20 -22.30
C VAL A 12 -31.31 5.48 -20.83
N ALA A 13 -32.57 5.49 -20.41
CA ALA A 13 -32.96 5.71 -19.01
C ALA A 13 -32.64 4.53 -18.08
N ILE A 14 -32.53 3.30 -18.60
CA ILE A 14 -32.16 2.11 -17.82
C ILE A 14 -30.64 1.97 -17.68
N LEU A 15 -29.86 2.51 -18.61
CA LEU A 15 -28.38 2.45 -18.59
C LEU A 15 -27.74 3.40 -17.55
N THR A 16 -28.48 4.40 -17.05
CA THR A 16 -27.97 5.41 -16.11
C THR A 16 -28.30 5.12 -14.64
N LEU A 17 -29.04 4.05 -14.35
CA LEU A 17 -29.56 3.73 -13.01
C LEU A 17 -28.88 2.53 -12.35
N VAL A 18 -27.60 2.29 -12.67
CA VAL A 18 -26.77 1.41 -11.84
C VAL A 18 -25.88 2.33 -10.99
N PRO A 19 -26.20 2.54 -9.71
CA PRO A 19 -25.23 3.13 -8.81
C PRO A 19 -24.06 2.15 -8.70
N SER A 20 -22.94 2.48 -9.35
CA SER A 20 -21.66 1.84 -9.09
C SER A 20 -21.18 2.28 -7.72
N SER A 21 -21.73 1.66 -6.68
CA SER A 21 -21.15 1.70 -5.34
C SER A 21 -19.91 0.81 -5.37
N ILE A 22 -18.83 1.28 -6.01
CA ILE A 22 -17.50 0.73 -5.74
C ILE A 22 -17.14 1.26 -4.36
N GLN A 23 -17.55 0.51 -3.33
CA GLN A 23 -16.99 0.68 -2.01
C GLN A 23 -15.55 0.18 -2.12
N ALA A 24 -14.58 1.09 -1.97
CA ALA A 24 -13.22 0.68 -1.69
C ALA A 24 -13.29 -0.17 -0.41
N GLU A 25 -12.94 -1.44 -0.52
CA GLU A 25 -12.80 -2.26 0.68
C GLU A 25 -11.56 -1.74 1.41
N GLU A 26 -11.76 -1.19 2.62
CA GLU A 26 -10.65 -0.85 3.49
C GLU A 26 -9.85 -2.14 3.72
N HIS A 27 -8.67 -2.21 3.11
CA HIS A 27 -7.83 -3.37 3.29
C HIS A 27 -7.23 -3.30 4.70
N PRO A 28 -7.20 -4.40 5.47
CA PRO A 28 -6.60 -4.41 6.81
C PRO A 28 -5.14 -3.93 6.84
N SER A 29 -4.49 -3.83 5.69
CA SER A 29 -3.14 -3.29 5.52
C SER A 29 -3.04 -1.77 5.51
N GLU A 30 -4.11 -1.03 5.21
CA GLU A 30 -4.13 0.44 5.14
C GLU A 30 -3.68 1.08 6.47
N ARG A 31 -3.86 0.38 7.58
CA ARG A 31 -3.36 0.77 8.91
C ARG A 31 -1.84 0.97 8.99
N TRP A 32 -1.08 0.52 7.99
CA TRP A 32 0.38 0.64 7.93
C TRP A 32 0.86 1.55 6.81
N GLU A 33 -0.05 2.18 6.06
CA GLU A 33 0.30 2.98 4.88
C GLU A 33 1.28 4.10 5.22
N ASP A 34 1.01 4.84 6.30
CA ASP A 34 1.89 5.92 6.79
C ASP A 34 3.32 5.40 7.08
N GLU A 35 3.46 4.19 7.63
CA GLU A 35 4.77 3.58 7.85
C GLU A 35 5.43 3.11 6.56
N ILE A 36 4.66 2.58 5.60
CA ILE A 36 5.19 2.15 4.30
C ILE A 36 5.69 3.37 3.51
N GLU A 37 4.93 4.46 3.43
CA GLU A 37 5.34 5.70 2.76
C GLU A 37 6.67 6.24 3.34
N GLN A 38 6.86 6.16 4.66
CA GLN A 38 8.12 6.54 5.30
C GLN A 38 9.29 5.64 4.87
N LEU A 39 9.07 4.32 4.75
CA LEU A 39 10.09 3.39 4.28
C LEU A 39 10.42 3.63 2.80
N GLU A 40 9.43 3.92 1.97
CA GLU A 40 9.61 4.24 0.55
C GLU A 40 10.38 5.55 0.36
N SER A 41 10.03 6.60 1.11
CA SER A 41 10.78 7.86 1.13
C SER A 41 12.23 7.64 1.56
N LEU A 42 12.44 6.84 2.63
CA LEU A 42 13.78 6.48 3.09
C LEU A 42 14.58 5.71 2.04
N ASP A 43 13.96 4.80 1.31
CA ASP A 43 14.62 4.04 0.23
C ASP A 43 14.91 4.91 -1.00
N SER A 44 14.06 5.91 -1.27
CA SER A 44 14.29 6.88 -2.34
C SER A 44 15.49 7.79 -2.03
N GLU A 45 15.58 8.27 -0.78
CA GLU A 45 16.67 9.16 -0.34
C GLU A 45 17.97 8.41 -0.09
N LEU A 46 17.88 7.20 0.47
CA LEU A 46 19.00 6.38 0.94
C LEU A 46 18.81 4.93 0.49
N ALA A 47 18.96 4.75 -0.83
CA ALA A 47 18.86 3.44 -1.46
C ALA A 47 19.75 2.40 -0.74
N PRO A 48 19.19 1.24 -0.34
CA PRO A 48 19.98 0.17 0.25
C PRO A 48 21.09 -0.30 -0.70
N PRO A 49 22.31 -0.51 -0.21
CA PRO A 49 23.39 -0.97 -1.08
C PRO A 49 23.10 -2.38 -1.61
N PRO A 50 23.52 -2.69 -2.86
CA PRO A 50 23.33 -4.02 -3.42
C PRO A 50 23.98 -5.10 -2.56
N GLY A 51 23.28 -6.22 -2.36
CA GLY A 51 23.78 -7.35 -1.56
C GLY A 51 23.77 -7.12 -0.05
N CYS A 52 23.14 -6.04 0.45
CA CYS A 52 22.96 -5.84 1.87
C CYS A 52 21.96 -6.82 2.49
N ILE A 53 22.06 -6.98 3.82
CA ILE A 53 21.11 -7.74 4.62
C ILE A 53 19.96 -6.82 5.03
N LEU A 54 18.75 -7.12 4.59
CA LEU A 54 17.54 -6.40 4.96
C LEU A 54 16.87 -7.05 6.17
N PHE A 55 16.75 -6.31 7.26
CA PHE A 55 15.94 -6.70 8.42
C PHE A 55 14.55 -6.07 8.33
N THR A 56 13.52 -6.92 8.38
CA THR A 56 12.10 -6.55 8.39
C THR A 56 11.37 -7.24 9.53
N GLY A 57 10.24 -6.69 9.96
CA GLY A 57 9.41 -7.23 11.02
C GLY A 57 8.77 -6.13 11.87
N SER A 58 8.29 -6.52 13.05
CA SER A 58 7.58 -5.62 13.96
C SER A 58 8.53 -4.66 14.71
N SER A 59 7.99 -3.96 15.72
CA SER A 59 8.74 -3.01 16.54
C SER A 59 10.03 -3.58 17.13
N SER A 60 10.07 -4.88 17.43
CA SER A 60 11.26 -5.54 17.96
C SER A 60 12.46 -5.48 17.01
N ILE A 61 12.21 -5.55 15.70
CA ILE A 61 13.24 -5.38 14.67
C ILE A 61 13.52 -3.89 14.47
N ARG A 62 12.47 -3.06 14.34
CA ARG A 62 12.59 -1.60 14.14
C ARG A 62 13.54 -0.94 15.13
N MET A 63 13.53 -1.39 16.39
CA MET A 63 14.31 -0.79 17.48
C MET A 63 15.79 -1.22 17.51
N TRP A 64 16.25 -2.11 16.63
CA TRP A 64 17.66 -2.51 16.61
C TRP A 64 18.56 -1.40 16.08
N ASP A 65 19.60 -1.06 16.86
CA ASP A 65 20.75 -0.34 16.35
C ASP A 65 21.72 -1.33 15.67
N LEU A 66 21.57 -1.46 14.35
CA LEU A 66 22.40 -2.36 13.54
C LEU A 66 23.88 -1.97 13.55
N ARG A 67 24.21 -0.68 13.71
CA ARG A 67 25.61 -0.24 13.80
C ARG A 67 26.24 -0.68 15.11
N GLN A 68 25.47 -0.68 16.19
CA GLN A 68 25.93 -1.17 17.49
C GLN A 68 26.03 -2.69 17.54
N HIS A 69 25.00 -3.40 17.10
CA HIS A 69 24.89 -4.85 17.29
C HIS A 69 25.55 -5.67 16.18
N MET A 70 25.65 -5.13 14.98
CA MET A 70 26.12 -5.84 13.78
C MET A 70 27.12 -5.00 12.98
N PRO A 71 28.17 -4.42 13.59
CA PRO A 71 29.05 -3.46 12.95
C PRO A 71 29.82 -3.99 11.73
N LYS A 72 29.90 -5.32 11.58
CA LYS A 72 30.60 -5.99 10.47
C LYS A 72 29.67 -6.39 9.32
N LEU A 73 28.36 -6.22 9.49
CA LEU A 73 27.39 -6.56 8.46
C LEU A 73 26.98 -5.30 7.70
N GLN A 74 26.91 -5.40 6.38
CA GLN A 74 26.24 -4.40 5.57
C GLN A 74 24.73 -4.66 5.68
N ALA A 75 24.11 -4.09 6.70
CA ALA A 75 22.71 -4.34 7.02
C ALA A 75 21.88 -3.06 7.08
N VAL A 76 20.60 -3.18 6.73
CA VAL A 76 19.61 -2.10 6.77
C VAL A 76 18.38 -2.56 7.56
N ASN A 77 17.76 -1.62 8.28
CA ASN A 77 16.56 -1.87 9.07
C ASN A 77 15.36 -1.22 8.37
N ARG A 78 14.32 -2.01 8.10
CA ARG A 78 13.01 -1.57 7.57
C ARG A 78 11.86 -2.17 8.38
N GLY A 79 12.08 -2.43 9.67
CA GLY A 79 11.01 -2.85 10.58
C GLY A 79 10.03 -1.70 10.87
N PHE A 80 8.75 -2.03 11.00
CA PHE A 80 7.68 -1.06 11.32
C PHE A 80 6.76 -1.56 12.45
N GLY A 81 5.91 -0.68 12.98
CA GLY A 81 5.05 -1.00 14.11
C GLY A 81 3.93 -1.99 13.75
N GLY A 82 3.71 -3.01 14.58
CA GLY A 82 2.55 -3.88 14.45
C GLY A 82 2.49 -4.74 13.19
N SER A 83 3.63 -4.96 12.52
CA SER A 83 3.78 -5.92 11.43
C SER A 83 3.22 -7.30 11.82
N GLN A 84 2.50 -7.92 10.90
CA GLN A 84 1.85 -9.24 11.04
C GLN A 84 2.22 -10.12 9.83
N MET A 85 2.11 -11.44 10.00
CA MET A 85 2.39 -12.47 9.00
C MET A 85 1.15 -13.31 8.74
#